data_AF-A0A6V7LJW2-F1
#
_entry.id   AF-A0A6V7LJW2-F1
#
_cell.length_a   1.000
_cell.length_b   1.000
_cell.length_c   1.000
_cell.angle_alpha   90.00
_cell.angle_beta   90.00
_cell.angle_gamma   90.00
#
_symmetry.space_group_name_H-M   'P 1'
#
loop_
_entity.id
_entity.type
_entity.pdbx_description
1 polymer ?
#
loop_
_entity_poly.entity_id
_entity_poly.type
_entity_poly.pdbx_seq_one_letter_code
_entity_poly.pdbx_strand_id
1 'polypeptide(L)'
;SFPRLDDRLDALEQTVRHKLKAQGFTNSQIEIEFFLHLRYEGTDCALMCVASGAKGEPDMPKHGDFERSFLQRYQIEFGFTMPDRRILVNDVRVRGTGKSTILDEPELPRATTPASPDKVVPVYFESGYQPTNVYQMTSLSHGHVIDGPAIIIDNLSTILIEPNCTGLITSRGDIRITIGEGLRSNITTELDTIHLSIFSHRFMSIAEQMGRS
;
A
#
# COMPACT_ATOMS: atom_id res chain seq x y z
N SER A 1 -29.96 7.85 20.29
CA SER A 1 -31.00 7.37 19.37
C SER A 1 -30.51 7.53 17.96
N PHE A 2 -30.93 6.66 17.04
CA PHE A 2 -30.54 6.71 15.62
C PHE A 2 -30.75 8.09 14.94
N PRO A 3 -31.87 8.81 15.17
CA PRO A 3 -32.07 10.13 14.56
C PRO A 3 -30.97 11.16 14.87
N ARG A 4 -30.46 11.18 16.10
CA ARG A 4 -29.37 12.10 16.49
C ARG A 4 -28.05 11.77 15.78
N LEU A 5 -27.80 10.50 15.48
CA LEU A 5 -26.61 10.08 14.74
C LEU A 5 -26.75 10.45 13.26
N ASP A 6 -27.93 10.22 12.70
CA ASP A 6 -28.25 10.59 11.32
C ASP A 6 -28.09 12.11 11.10
N ASP A 7 -28.65 12.95 11.99
CA ASP A 7 -28.51 14.41 11.92
C ASP A 7 -27.04 14.85 11.94
N ARG A 8 -26.21 14.18 12.75
CA ARG A 8 -24.77 14.48 12.84
C ARG A 8 -24.03 14.06 11.58
N LEU A 9 -24.34 12.88 11.04
CA LEU A 9 -23.75 12.38 9.80
C LEU A 9 -24.12 13.28 8.61
N ASP A 10 -25.37 13.72 8.53
CA ASP A 10 -25.86 14.66 7.52
C ASP A 10 -25.15 16.02 7.60
N ALA A 11 -25.04 16.58 8.80
CA ALA A 11 -24.34 17.86 9.01
C ALA A 11 -22.85 17.78 8.61
N LEU A 12 -22.20 16.66 8.92
CA LEU A 12 -20.81 16.41 8.53
C LEU A 12 -20.68 16.18 7.01
N GLU A 13 -21.60 15.44 6.38
CA GLU A 13 -21.65 15.29 4.93
C GLU A 13 -21.75 16.64 4.23
N GLN A 14 -22.67 17.50 4.66
CA GLN A 14 -22.84 18.83 4.09
C GLN A 14 -21.56 19.66 4.22
N THR A 15 -20.92 19.62 5.39
CA THR A 15 -19.64 20.30 5.65
C THR A 15 -18.54 19.82 4.72
N VAL A 16 -18.39 18.49 4.57
CA VAL A 16 -17.38 17.87 3.71
C VAL A 16 -17.61 18.22 2.24
N ARG A 17 -18.86 18.09 1.76
CA ARG A 17 -19.22 18.45 0.38
C ARG A 17 -18.97 19.92 0.09
N HIS A 18 -19.30 20.82 1.01
CA HIS A 18 -19.06 22.25 0.85
C HIS A 18 -17.57 22.55 0.72
N LYS A 19 -16.74 21.96 1.58
CA LYS A 19 -15.27 22.12 1.53
C LYS A 19 -14.67 21.60 0.22
N LEU A 20 -15.10 20.44 -0.28
CA LEU A 20 -14.61 19.89 -1.54
C LEU A 20 -15.08 20.71 -2.76
N LYS A 21 -16.32 21.22 -2.74
CA LYS A 21 -16.80 22.14 -3.78
C LYS A 21 -16.01 23.45 -3.82
N ALA A 22 -15.66 23.99 -2.65
CA ALA A 22 -14.83 25.19 -2.56
C ALA A 22 -13.42 24.98 -3.15
N GLN A 23 -12.95 23.73 -3.25
CA GLN A 23 -11.70 23.34 -3.92
C GLN A 23 -11.88 23.06 -5.43
N GLY A 24 -13.09 23.21 -5.98
CA GLY A 24 -13.36 23.04 -7.41
C GLY A 24 -13.87 21.65 -7.83
N PHE A 25 -14.10 20.73 -6.90
CA PHE A 25 -14.68 19.43 -7.24
C PHE A 25 -16.19 19.52 -7.49
N THR A 26 -16.66 18.89 -8.56
CA THR A 26 -18.09 18.75 -8.86
C THR A 26 -18.73 17.64 -8.03
N ASN A 27 -20.06 17.62 -7.90
CA ASN A 27 -20.76 16.56 -7.14
C ASN A 27 -20.46 15.15 -7.66
N SER A 28 -20.29 14.97 -8.97
CA SER A 28 -19.97 13.68 -9.59
C SER A 28 -18.55 13.21 -9.30
N GLN A 29 -17.65 14.13 -8.90
CA GLN A 29 -16.29 13.82 -8.50
C GLN A 29 -16.15 13.59 -6.99
N ILE A 30 -17.21 13.81 -6.20
CA ILE A 30 -17.16 13.71 -4.74
C ILE A 30 -17.82 12.41 -4.29
N GLU A 31 -17.02 11.51 -3.74
CA GLU A 31 -17.51 10.32 -3.03
C GLU A 31 -17.52 10.57 -1.53
N ILE A 32 -18.57 10.10 -0.84
CA ILE A 32 -18.75 10.25 0.59
C ILE A 32 -18.86 8.88 1.24
N GLU A 33 -18.10 8.69 2.31
CA GLU A 33 -18.11 7.48 3.14
C GLU A 33 -18.41 7.86 4.60
N PHE A 34 -19.23 7.06 5.26
CA PHE A 34 -19.64 7.26 6.65
C PHE A 34 -19.01 6.20 7.54
N PHE A 35 -18.52 6.62 8.70
CA PHE A 35 -17.86 5.75 9.67
C PHE A 35 -18.40 6.04 11.08
N LEU A 36 -18.65 4.97 11.83
CA LEU A 36 -18.82 5.05 13.29
C LEU A 36 -17.65 4.31 13.95
N HIS A 37 -17.07 4.91 14.97
CA HIS A 37 -16.14 4.21 15.84
C HIS A 37 -16.94 3.53 16.95
N LEU A 38 -16.97 2.19 16.93
CA LEU A 38 -17.79 1.37 17.80
C LEU A 38 -16.93 0.55 18.76
N ARG A 39 -17.39 0.38 20.00
CA ARG A 39 -16.74 -0.46 21.01
C ARG A 39 -17.76 -1.13 21.90
N TYR A 40 -17.40 -2.24 22.53
CA TYR A 40 -18.21 -2.78 23.62
C TYR A 40 -18.08 -1.92 24.87
N GLU A 41 -19.16 -1.80 25.64
CA GLU A 41 -19.11 -1.21 26.96
C GLU A 41 -18.07 -1.92 27.85
N GLY A 42 -17.29 -1.13 28.59
CA GLY A 42 -16.19 -1.63 29.42
C GLY A 42 -14.91 -1.98 28.65
N THR A 43 -14.84 -1.70 27.34
CA THR A 43 -13.61 -1.83 26.54
C THR A 43 -13.08 -0.47 26.10
N ASP A 44 -11.76 -0.34 25.93
CA ASP A 44 -11.09 0.91 25.53
C ASP A 44 -10.79 1.01 24.04
N CYS A 45 -10.86 -0.11 23.31
CA CYS A 45 -10.56 -0.17 21.87
C CYS A 45 -11.83 0.03 21.04
N ALA A 46 -11.89 1.11 20.27
CA ALA A 46 -12.97 1.35 19.30
C ALA A 46 -12.52 1.02 17.88
N LEU A 47 -13.33 0.23 17.18
CA LEU A 47 -13.12 -0.15 15.80
C LEU A 47 -13.83 0.85 14.87
N MET A 48 -13.13 1.29 13.83
CA MET A 48 -13.72 2.14 12.80
C MET A 48 -14.55 1.27 11.84
N CYS A 49 -15.87 1.46 11.85
CA CYS A 49 -16.83 0.64 11.12
C CYS A 49 -17.46 1.45 10.00
N VAL A 50 -17.35 0.95 8.77
CA VAL A 50 -18.10 1.44 7.61
C VAL A 50 -19.49 0.80 7.63
N ALA A 51 -20.51 1.52 7.22
CA ALA A 51 -21.85 0.95 7.12
C ALA A 51 -21.90 -0.23 6.15
N SER A 52 -22.54 -1.32 6.55
CA SER A 52 -22.83 -2.48 5.72
C SER A 52 -24.31 -2.48 5.28
N GLY A 53 -24.63 -3.17 4.18
CA GLY A 53 -26.00 -3.31 3.67
C GLY A 53 -26.45 -2.23 2.67
N ALA A 54 -27.45 -2.57 1.86
CA ALA A 54 -28.06 -1.64 0.90
C ALA A 54 -28.93 -0.62 1.64
N LYS A 55 -28.85 0.66 1.26
CA LYS A 55 -29.71 1.73 1.79
C LYS A 55 -31.19 1.38 1.50
N GLY A 56 -32.05 1.38 2.53
CA GLY A 56 -33.51 1.34 2.35
C GLY A 56 -34.24 0.08 2.82
N GLU A 57 -33.59 -0.83 3.55
CA GLU A 57 -34.33 -1.87 4.27
C GLU A 57 -35.13 -1.27 5.46
N PRO A 58 -36.37 -1.75 5.72
CA PRO A 58 -37.14 -1.31 6.88
C PRO A 58 -36.37 -1.64 8.18
N ASP A 59 -36.37 -0.71 9.13
CA ASP A 59 -35.63 -0.73 10.40
C ASP A 59 -34.10 -0.51 10.35
N MET A 60 -33.52 -0.22 9.16
CA MET A 60 -32.10 0.12 9.04
C MET A 60 -31.85 1.63 9.23
N PRO A 61 -30.74 2.03 9.90
CA PRO A 61 -30.34 3.43 9.97
C PRO A 61 -30.14 4.02 8.58
N LYS A 62 -30.45 5.31 8.40
CA LYS A 62 -30.35 6.01 7.11
C LYS A 62 -29.00 5.81 6.40
N HIS A 63 -27.93 5.76 7.18
CA HIS A 63 -26.56 5.63 6.69
C HIS A 63 -26.04 4.18 6.64
N GLY A 64 -26.88 3.18 6.95
CA GLY A 64 -26.60 1.75 6.89
C GLY A 64 -26.28 1.10 8.25
N ASP A 65 -25.95 -0.19 8.23
CA ASP A 65 -25.73 -0.99 9.44
C ASP A 65 -24.26 -0.99 9.86
N PHE A 66 -23.97 -0.19 10.87
CA PHE A 66 -22.65 -0.13 11.50
C PHE A 66 -22.43 -1.26 12.51
N GLU A 67 -23.49 -1.80 13.11
CA GLU A 67 -23.40 -2.85 14.13
C GLU A 67 -22.91 -4.15 13.50
N ARG A 68 -23.51 -4.57 12.38
CA ARG A 68 -23.04 -5.76 11.65
C ARG A 68 -21.58 -5.64 11.22
N SER A 69 -21.18 -4.46 10.75
CA SER A 69 -19.80 -4.15 10.39
C SER A 69 -18.86 -4.28 11.59
N PHE A 70 -19.28 -3.77 12.75
CA PHE A 70 -18.55 -3.93 14.00
C PHE A 70 -18.41 -5.39 14.42
N LEU A 71 -19.50 -6.16 14.44
CA LEU A 71 -19.46 -7.58 14.84
C LEU A 71 -18.54 -8.40 13.93
N GLN A 72 -18.62 -8.19 12.62
CA GLN A 72 -17.73 -8.86 11.66
C GLN A 72 -16.27 -8.47 11.89
N ARG A 73 -15.98 -7.17 12.05
CA ARG A 73 -14.63 -6.67 12.24
C ARG A 73 -14.03 -7.17 13.56
N TYR A 74 -14.82 -7.11 14.63
CA TYR A 74 -14.42 -7.55 15.97
C TYR A 74 -14.14 -9.07 15.98
N GLN A 75 -14.96 -9.86 15.27
CA GLN A 75 -14.71 -11.30 15.10
C GLN A 75 -13.41 -11.59 14.33
N ILE A 76 -13.11 -10.82 13.28
CA ILE A 76 -11.86 -10.99 12.51
C ILE A 76 -10.64 -10.59 13.35
N GLU A 77 -10.74 -9.49 14.10
CA GLU A 77 -9.62 -8.90 14.83
C GLU A 77 -9.33 -9.60 16.16
N PHE A 78 -10.36 -10.07 16.87
CA PHE A 78 -10.22 -10.66 18.21
C PHE A 78 -10.66 -12.13 18.29
N GLY A 79 -11.33 -12.66 17.28
CA GLY A 79 -11.73 -14.08 17.23
C GLY A 79 -13.02 -14.43 17.98
N PHE A 80 -13.74 -13.46 18.54
CA PHE A 80 -15.00 -13.69 19.27
C PHE A 80 -15.91 -12.44 19.25
N THR A 81 -17.15 -12.54 19.73
CA THR A 81 -18.06 -11.41 19.98
C THR A 81 -18.68 -11.50 21.38
N MET A 82 -19.29 -10.41 21.86
CA MET A 82 -19.87 -10.32 23.21
C MET A 82 -21.37 -9.94 23.10
N PRO A 83 -22.27 -10.89 22.83
CA PRO A 83 -23.68 -10.60 22.47
C PRO A 83 -24.45 -9.86 23.58
N ASP A 84 -24.13 -10.12 24.85
CA ASP A 84 -24.81 -9.50 25.99
C ASP A 84 -24.25 -8.11 26.37
N ARG A 85 -23.23 -7.62 25.65
CA ARG A 85 -22.62 -6.31 25.93
C ARG A 85 -23.12 -5.25 24.97
N ARG A 86 -23.49 -4.11 25.55
CA ARG A 86 -23.90 -2.93 24.78
C ARG A 86 -22.76 -2.44 23.90
N ILE A 87 -23.09 -2.07 22.67
CA ILE A 87 -22.17 -1.40 21.75
C ILE A 87 -22.35 0.10 21.89
N LEU A 88 -21.24 0.81 22.06
CA LEU A 88 -21.18 2.25 22.25
C LEU A 88 -20.58 2.91 21.01
N VAL A 89 -21.20 4.00 20.57
CA VAL A 89 -20.62 4.90 19.55
C VAL A 89 -19.67 5.87 20.25
N ASN A 90 -18.39 5.76 19.96
CA ASN A 90 -17.35 6.61 20.52
C ASN A 90 -17.16 7.89 19.70
N ASP A 91 -17.16 7.77 18.37
CA ASP A 91 -16.96 8.90 17.44
C ASP A 91 -17.76 8.70 16.13
N VAL A 92 -18.04 9.82 15.46
CA VAL A 92 -18.74 9.89 14.18
C VAL A 92 -17.83 10.58 13.16
N ARG A 93 -17.57 9.91 12.03
CA ARG A 93 -16.65 10.40 11.01
C ARG A 93 -17.28 10.31 9.62
N VAL A 94 -17.11 11.37 8.84
CA VAL A 94 -17.46 11.41 7.41
C VAL A 94 -16.21 11.73 6.61
N ARG A 95 -15.92 10.90 5.62
CA ARG A 95 -14.82 11.10 4.68
C ARG A 95 -15.40 11.52 3.33
N GLY A 96 -14.79 12.53 2.73
CA GLY A 96 -15.07 12.90 1.35
C GLY A 96 -13.82 12.78 0.51
N THR A 97 -13.95 12.14 -0.65
CA THR A 97 -12.87 11.94 -1.61
C THR A 97 -13.23 12.69 -2.89
N GLY A 98 -12.42 13.68 -3.25
CA GLY A 98 -12.49 14.37 -4.54
C GLY A 98 -11.67 13.63 -5.59
N LYS A 99 -12.32 12.99 -6.56
CA LYS A 99 -11.69 12.28 -7.66
C LYS A 99 -11.24 13.25 -8.74
N SER A 100 -9.93 13.43 -8.85
CA SER A 100 -9.30 14.01 -10.04
C SER A 100 -8.94 12.89 -11.01
N THR A 101 -9.17 13.11 -12.30
CA THR A 101 -8.59 12.25 -13.33
C THR A 101 -7.08 12.45 -13.31
N ILE A 102 -6.35 11.47 -12.81
CA ILE A 102 -4.91 11.37 -13.07
C ILE A 102 -4.81 10.80 -14.48
N LEU A 103 -4.14 11.52 -15.38
CA LEU A 103 -3.85 10.99 -16.71
C LEU A 103 -2.91 9.82 -16.52
N ASP A 104 -3.24 8.68 -17.13
CA ASP A 104 -2.31 7.56 -17.18
C ASP A 104 -1.02 8.02 -17.87
N GLU A 105 0.10 7.67 -17.23
CA GLU A 105 1.40 7.90 -17.80
C GLU A 105 1.53 7.09 -19.11
N PRO A 106 2.07 7.69 -20.19
CA PRO A 106 2.11 7.02 -21.49
C PRO A 106 2.90 5.71 -21.40
N GLU A 107 2.38 4.66 -22.02
CA GLU A 107 3.07 3.39 -22.09
C GLU A 107 4.31 3.49 -22.99
N LEU A 108 5.40 2.82 -22.56
CA LEU A 108 6.58 2.64 -23.39
C LEU A 108 6.25 1.78 -24.61
N PRO A 109 6.86 2.06 -25.77
CA PRO A 109 6.73 1.21 -26.93
C PRO A 109 7.26 -0.20 -26.64
N ARG A 110 6.62 -1.21 -27.24
CA ARG A 110 7.12 -2.60 -27.16
C ARG A 110 8.46 -2.73 -27.87
N ALA A 111 9.38 -3.44 -27.26
CA ALA A 111 10.65 -3.80 -27.87
C ALA A 111 10.43 -4.60 -29.16
N THR A 112 11.06 -4.16 -30.25
CA THR A 112 11.11 -4.89 -31.54
C THR A 112 12.46 -5.59 -31.75
N THR A 113 13.48 -5.15 -31.03
CA THR A 113 14.83 -5.71 -31.05
C THR A 113 15.27 -6.07 -29.63
N PRO A 114 16.22 -7.00 -29.47
CA PRO A 114 16.86 -7.26 -28.18
C PRO A 114 17.50 -5.99 -27.60
N ALA A 115 17.61 -5.94 -26.27
CA ALA A 115 18.32 -4.87 -25.59
C ALA A 115 19.82 -4.96 -25.93
N SER A 116 20.42 -3.84 -26.35
CA SER A 116 21.86 -3.75 -26.62
C SER A 116 22.54 -3.01 -25.47
N PRO A 117 23.62 -3.55 -24.88
CA PRO A 117 24.39 -2.83 -23.89
C PRO A 117 25.16 -1.67 -24.55
N ASP A 118 25.30 -0.56 -23.83
CA ASP A 118 26.14 0.58 -24.22
C ASP A 118 27.62 0.23 -24.11
N LYS A 119 27.97 -0.51 -23.04
CA LYS A 119 29.33 -0.94 -22.73
C LYS A 119 29.32 -2.13 -21.80
N VAL A 120 30.46 -2.80 -21.68
CA VAL A 120 30.71 -3.87 -20.71
C VAL A 120 31.85 -3.43 -19.80
N VAL A 121 31.66 -3.52 -18.49
CA VAL A 121 32.66 -3.12 -17.50
C VAL A 121 32.89 -4.25 -16.49
N PRO A 122 34.12 -4.42 -15.98
CA PRO A 122 34.37 -5.40 -14.92
C PRO A 122 33.80 -4.89 -13.58
N VAL A 123 32.92 -5.67 -12.96
CA VAL A 123 32.35 -5.38 -11.63
C VAL A 123 32.68 -6.54 -10.71
N TYR A 124 33.03 -6.24 -9.47
CA TYR A 124 33.37 -7.24 -8.47
C TYR A 124 32.11 -7.72 -7.73
N PHE A 125 31.88 -9.03 -7.74
CA PHE A 125 30.86 -9.72 -6.96
C PHE A 125 31.53 -10.74 -6.03
N GLU A 126 30.76 -11.50 -5.24
CA GLU A 126 31.30 -12.53 -4.33
C GLU A 126 32.21 -13.56 -5.04
N SER A 127 31.89 -13.90 -6.29
CA SER A 127 32.69 -14.83 -7.10
C SER A 127 33.86 -14.16 -7.83
N GLY A 128 34.17 -12.89 -7.53
CA GLY A 128 35.23 -12.11 -8.18
C GLY A 128 34.72 -11.14 -9.25
N TYR A 129 35.65 -10.63 -10.06
CA TYR A 129 35.34 -9.72 -11.17
C TYR A 129 34.58 -10.46 -12.28
N GLN A 130 33.41 -9.95 -12.65
CA GLN A 130 32.59 -10.45 -13.74
C GLN A 130 32.33 -9.35 -14.79
N PRO A 131 32.33 -9.69 -16.10
CA PRO A 131 31.92 -8.75 -17.13
C PRO A 131 30.44 -8.40 -16.95
N THR A 132 30.14 -7.12 -16.80
CA THR A 132 28.80 -6.61 -16.48
C THR A 132 28.33 -5.67 -17.56
N ASN A 133 27.19 -5.99 -18.17
CA ASN A 133 26.57 -5.18 -19.21
C ASN A 133 26.02 -3.87 -18.63
N VAL A 134 26.25 -2.74 -19.28
CA VAL A 134 25.71 -1.44 -18.87
C VAL A 134 24.69 -0.97 -19.90
N TYR A 135 23.49 -0.63 -19.44
CA TYR A 135 22.39 -0.12 -20.24
C TYR A 135 22.01 1.28 -19.77
N GLN A 136 21.47 2.11 -20.66
CA GLN A 136 20.77 3.33 -20.28
C GLN A 136 19.28 3.03 -20.21
N MET A 137 18.60 3.51 -19.17
CA MET A 137 17.17 3.31 -19.05
C MET A 137 16.40 3.86 -20.26
N THR A 138 16.91 4.94 -20.85
CA THR A 138 16.35 5.59 -22.05
C THR A 138 16.48 4.77 -23.33
N SER A 139 17.36 3.76 -23.39
CA SER A 139 17.51 2.86 -24.55
C SER A 139 16.69 1.57 -24.41
N LEU A 140 16.04 1.37 -23.26
CA LEU A 140 15.23 0.18 -23.00
C LEU A 140 13.76 0.43 -23.32
N SER A 141 13.06 -0.65 -23.67
CA SER A 141 11.66 -0.63 -24.11
C SER A 141 10.86 -1.73 -23.42
N HIS A 142 9.54 -1.61 -23.44
CA HIS A 142 8.65 -2.58 -22.82
C HIS A 142 8.94 -3.99 -23.33
N GLY A 143 9.12 -4.93 -22.41
CA GLY A 143 9.37 -6.34 -22.70
C GLY A 143 10.86 -6.70 -22.84
N HIS A 144 11.78 -5.73 -22.76
CA HIS A 144 13.21 -6.06 -22.65
C HIS A 144 13.48 -6.85 -21.37
N VAL A 145 14.22 -7.94 -21.55
CA VAL A 145 14.71 -8.81 -20.49
C VAL A 145 16.21 -8.62 -20.38
N ILE A 146 16.68 -8.30 -19.18
CA ILE A 146 18.07 -8.00 -18.86
C ILE A 146 18.56 -9.04 -17.85
N ASP A 147 19.38 -9.96 -18.31
CA ASP A 147 19.99 -10.97 -17.44
C ASP A 147 21.20 -10.37 -16.71
N GLY A 148 21.28 -10.64 -15.41
CA GLY A 148 22.40 -10.23 -14.57
C GLY A 148 23.66 -11.09 -14.80
N PRO A 149 24.87 -10.56 -14.54
CA PRO A 149 25.13 -9.23 -13.97
C PRO A 149 24.97 -8.09 -15.00
N ALA A 150 24.18 -7.08 -14.64
CA ALA A 150 23.98 -5.89 -15.46
C ALA A 150 23.78 -4.62 -14.61
N ILE A 151 24.17 -3.47 -15.14
CA ILE A 151 23.91 -2.15 -14.57
C ILE A 151 22.98 -1.39 -15.51
N ILE A 152 21.90 -0.84 -14.98
CA ILE A 152 20.98 0.04 -15.70
C ILE A 152 21.13 1.44 -15.10
N ILE A 153 21.57 2.39 -15.93
CA ILE A 153 21.75 3.79 -15.53
C ILE A 153 20.48 4.55 -15.88
N ASP A 154 19.87 5.14 -14.87
CA ASP A 154 18.75 6.06 -15.01
C ASP A 154 19.19 7.48 -14.58
N ASN A 155 18.40 8.49 -14.92
CA ASN A 155 18.72 9.89 -14.63
C ASN A 155 18.89 10.17 -13.13
N LEU A 156 18.17 9.44 -12.27
CA LEU A 156 18.16 9.65 -10.83
C LEU A 156 18.72 8.47 -10.04
N SER A 157 19.05 7.36 -10.69
CA SER A 157 19.46 6.14 -10.01
C SER A 157 20.37 5.26 -10.87
N THR A 158 21.07 4.34 -10.23
CA THR A 158 21.82 3.28 -10.90
C THR A 158 21.39 1.96 -10.30
N ILE A 159 20.88 1.07 -11.14
CA ILE A 159 20.23 -0.17 -10.74
C ILE A 159 21.16 -1.31 -11.12
N LEU A 160 21.54 -2.13 -10.14
CA LEU A 160 22.33 -3.33 -10.36
C LEU A 160 21.40 -4.55 -10.43
N ILE A 161 21.40 -5.25 -11.55
CA ILE A 161 20.83 -6.59 -11.68
C ILE A 161 21.95 -7.57 -11.33
N GLU A 162 21.85 -8.18 -10.16
CA GLU A 162 22.86 -9.10 -9.65
C GLU A 162 22.93 -10.40 -10.47
N PRO A 163 24.05 -11.15 -10.40
CA PRO A 163 24.11 -12.51 -10.95
C PRO A 163 22.93 -13.36 -10.49
N ASN A 164 22.39 -14.18 -11.40
CA ASN A 164 21.18 -14.99 -11.19
C ASN A 164 19.87 -14.21 -10.99
N CYS A 165 19.88 -12.89 -11.21
CA CYS A 165 18.65 -12.10 -11.30
C CYS A 165 18.36 -11.73 -12.76
N THR A 166 17.09 -11.49 -13.05
CA THR A 166 16.62 -11.02 -14.36
C THR A 166 15.73 -9.80 -14.18
N GLY A 167 16.07 -8.69 -14.85
CA GLY A 167 15.25 -7.49 -14.92
C GLY A 167 14.32 -7.51 -16.13
N LEU A 168 13.03 -7.22 -15.95
CA LEU A 168 12.07 -7.03 -17.03
C LEU A 168 11.55 -5.59 -17.02
N ILE A 169 11.61 -4.92 -18.18
CA ILE A 169 11.04 -3.59 -18.36
C ILE A 169 9.54 -3.69 -18.62
N THR A 170 8.75 -3.10 -17.74
CA THR A 170 7.28 -3.10 -17.81
C THR A 170 6.75 -2.07 -18.82
N SER A 171 5.43 -2.07 -19.09
CA SER A 171 4.84 -1.10 -20.03
C SER A 171 4.89 0.33 -19.52
N ARG A 172 5.00 0.52 -18.20
CA ARG A 172 5.06 1.84 -17.57
C ARG A 172 6.49 2.33 -17.35
N GLY A 173 7.49 1.56 -17.77
CA GLY A 173 8.90 1.88 -17.53
C GLY A 173 9.43 1.48 -16.16
N ASP A 174 8.63 0.82 -15.32
CA ASP A 174 9.16 0.19 -14.10
C ASP A 174 10.04 -1.02 -14.46
N ILE A 175 11.00 -1.35 -13.59
CA ILE A 175 11.84 -2.56 -13.71
C ILE A 175 11.36 -3.60 -12.72
N ARG A 176 10.87 -4.73 -13.21
CA ARG A 176 10.54 -5.91 -12.40
C ARG A 176 11.75 -6.83 -12.32
N ILE A 177 12.38 -6.89 -11.15
CA ILE A 177 13.52 -7.78 -10.90
C ILE A 177 13.01 -9.10 -10.36
N THR A 178 13.33 -10.18 -11.05
CA THR A 178 13.07 -11.55 -10.60
C THR A 178 14.38 -12.13 -10.11
N ILE A 179 14.39 -12.59 -8.86
CA ILE A 179 15.52 -13.29 -8.28
C ILE A 179 15.39 -14.75 -8.70
N GLY A 180 16.37 -15.28 -9.43
CA GLY A 180 16.42 -16.68 -9.82
C GLY A 180 16.74 -17.60 -8.63
N GLU A 181 16.77 -18.91 -8.85
CA GLU A 181 17.08 -19.91 -7.82
C GLU A 181 18.60 -20.01 -7.50
N GLY A 182 19.36 -18.95 -7.75
CA GLY A 182 20.80 -18.89 -7.47
C GLY A 182 21.10 -19.06 -5.98
N LEU A 183 22.24 -19.74 -5.71
CA LEU A 183 22.75 -20.16 -4.39
C LEU A 183 22.08 -19.40 -3.23
N ARG A 184 21.09 -20.04 -2.58
CA ARG A 184 20.89 -19.77 -1.16
C ARG A 184 22.27 -19.94 -0.56
N SER A 185 22.90 -18.85 -0.11
CA SER A 185 24.04 -18.99 0.78
C SER A 185 23.57 -19.99 1.82
N ASN A 186 24.27 -21.12 1.95
CA ASN A 186 24.09 -21.94 3.12
C ASN A 186 24.33 -20.95 4.25
N ILE A 187 23.26 -20.54 4.94
CA ILE A 187 23.32 -19.79 6.17
C ILE A 187 24.08 -20.74 7.09
N THR A 188 25.39 -20.65 7.01
CA THR A 188 26.30 -21.43 7.80
C THR A 188 26.29 -20.77 9.15
N THR A 189 26.44 -21.58 10.19
CA THR A 189 26.31 -21.14 11.58
C THR A 189 27.45 -20.20 12.02
N GLU A 190 28.28 -19.74 11.09
CA GLU A 190 29.28 -18.69 11.29
C GLU A 190 28.61 -17.32 11.23
N LEU A 191 27.90 -17.04 12.32
CA LEU A 191 27.62 -15.75 12.94
C LEU A 191 28.05 -14.50 12.15
N ASP A 192 27.28 -14.12 11.13
CA ASP A 192 27.47 -12.83 10.46
C ASP A 192 26.89 -11.70 11.34
N THR A 193 27.71 -11.23 12.28
CA THR A 193 27.42 -10.18 13.26
C THR A 193 26.87 -8.88 12.64
N ILE A 194 27.09 -8.68 11.34
CA ILE A 194 26.61 -7.51 10.60
C ILE A 194 25.11 -7.66 10.27
N HIS A 195 24.66 -8.85 9.86
CA HIS A 195 23.24 -9.09 9.56
C HIS A 195 22.34 -9.03 10.80
N LEU A 196 22.84 -9.44 11.97
CA LEU A 196 22.10 -9.37 13.23
C LEU A 196 21.87 -7.92 13.70
N SER A 197 22.83 -7.02 13.41
CA SER A 197 22.73 -5.61 13.80
C SER A 197 21.68 -4.85 12.98
N ILE A 198 21.55 -5.16 11.69
CA ILE A 198 20.53 -4.57 10.80
C ILE A 198 19.12 -5.04 11.19
N PHE A 199 18.95 -6.33 11.51
CA PHE A 199 17.66 -6.85 11.99
C PHE A 199 17.26 -6.28 13.35
N SER A 200 18.22 -6.10 14.28
CA SER A 200 17.93 -5.52 15.59
C SER A 200 17.52 -4.04 15.51
N HIS A 201 18.18 -3.25 14.66
CA HIS A 201 17.87 -1.82 14.54
C HIS A 201 16.51 -1.54 13.88
N ARG A 202 16.03 -2.40 12.98
CA ARG A 202 14.75 -2.20 12.29
C ARG A 202 13.52 -2.55 13.16
N PHE A 203 13.68 -3.39 14.18
CA PHE A 203 12.61 -3.67 15.16
C PHE A 203 12.58 -2.67 16.32
N MET A 204 13.74 -2.16 16.77
CA MET A 204 13.78 -1.12 17.80
C MET A 204 13.12 0.19 17.34
N SER A 205 13.25 0.58 16.07
CA SER A 205 12.65 1.85 15.60
C SER A 205 11.11 1.81 15.56
N ILE A 206 10.50 0.62 15.48
CA ILE A 206 9.03 0.46 15.49
C ILE A 206 8.52 0.46 16.94
N ALA A 207 9.26 -0.15 17.87
CA ALA A 207 8.90 -0.21 19.28
C ALA A 207 9.03 1.17 19.97
N GLU A 208 10.07 1.96 19.65
CA GLU A 208 10.26 3.28 20.28
C GLU A 208 9.24 4.33 19.81
N GLN A 209 8.71 4.22 18.59
CA GLN A 209 7.71 5.18 18.08
C GLN A 209 6.28 4.96 18.61
N MET A 210 6.01 3.82 19.25
CA MET A 210 4.71 3.55 19.90
C MET A 210 4.73 3.82 21.42
N GLY A 211 5.87 4.21 21.99
CA GLY A 211 6.07 4.37 23.44
C GLY A 211 6.21 5.81 23.94
N ARG A 212 6.02 6.84 23.10
CA ARG A 212 5.98 8.23 23.54
C ARG A 212 4.57 8.78 23.45
N SER A 213 3.78 8.43 24.46
CA SER A 213 2.65 9.25 24.93
C SER A 213 3.15 10.57 25.48
#